data_AF-A0A3C0G4H7-F1
#
_entry.id   AF-A0A3C0G4H7-F1
#
_cell.length_a   1.000
_cell.length_b   1.000
_cell.length_c   1.000
_cell.angle_alpha   90.00
_cell.angle_beta   90.00
_cell.angle_gamma   90.00
#
_symmetry.space_group_name_H-M   'P 1'
#
loop_
_entity.id
_entity.type
_entity.pdbx_description
1 polymer ?
#
loop_
_entity_poly.entity_id
_entity_poly.type
_entity_poly.pdbx_seq_one_letter_code
_entity_poly.pdbx_strand_id
1 'polypeptide(L)'
;MGIPMELLSMGASTVIGGVLSIMAQKAKDKADEQKALMQRAGFQSEQFDKARNVQDPFTKNTRRWIALMCVMAIIVLPKLAPFIDPSLNIFVGYTEAVSSGFWIFSSSTDMTLWKPLDGLVITPLDTHVVSSIIGLYFGGSLVRR
;
A
#
# COMPACT_ATOMS: atom_id res chain seq x y z
N MET A 1 -71.65 -32.27 14.23
CA MET A 1 -71.15 -30.88 14.33
C MET A 1 -69.71 -30.88 13.87
N GLY A 2 -69.46 -30.56 12.61
CA GLY A 2 -68.10 -30.38 12.08
C GLY A 2 -67.97 -28.92 11.68
N ILE A 3 -67.01 -28.19 12.23
CA ILE A 3 -66.67 -26.85 11.73
C ILE A 3 -66.35 -27.03 10.25
N PRO A 4 -67.01 -26.31 9.34
CA PRO A 4 -66.89 -26.55 7.91
C PRO A 4 -65.42 -26.36 7.48
N MET A 5 -64.85 -27.42 6.91
CA MET A 5 -63.45 -27.47 6.44
C MET A 5 -63.12 -26.35 5.43
N GLU A 6 -64.13 -25.77 4.79
CA GLU A 6 -64.01 -24.61 3.90
C GLU A 6 -63.67 -23.32 4.65
N LEU A 7 -64.26 -23.07 5.83
CA LEU A 7 -63.91 -21.92 6.68
C LEU A 7 -62.52 -22.07 7.30
N LEU A 8 -62.13 -23.31 7.64
CA LEU A 8 -60.79 -23.62 8.10
C LEU A 8 -59.75 -23.41 6.99
N SER A 9 -60.05 -23.84 5.76
CA SER A 9 -59.21 -23.64 4.57
C SER A 9 -59.08 -22.16 4.20
N MET A 10 -60.18 -21.40 4.24
CA MET A 10 -60.19 -19.97 3.92
C MET A 10 -59.47 -19.14 5.01
N GLY A 11 -59.66 -19.50 6.28
CA GLY A 11 -58.93 -18.91 7.41
C GLY A 11 -57.44 -19.24 7.39
N ALA A 12 -57.08 -20.51 7.14
CA ALA A 12 -55.69 -20.94 7.01
C ALA A 12 -54.99 -20.26 5.82
N SER A 13 -55.68 -20.10 4.69
CA SER A 13 -55.15 -19.39 3.51
C SER A 13 -54.93 -17.90 3.77
N THR A 14 -55.79 -17.27 4.56
CA THR A 14 -55.65 -15.85 4.95
C THR A 14 -54.49 -15.66 5.94
N VAL A 15 -54.31 -16.59 6.89
CA VAL A 15 -53.17 -16.56 7.82
C VAL A 15 -51.86 -16.81 7.10
N ILE A 16 -51.80 -17.78 6.18
CA ILE A 16 -50.61 -18.05 5.36
C ILE A 16 -50.31 -16.87 4.41
N GLY A 17 -51.32 -16.27 3.79
CA GLY A 17 -51.18 -15.06 2.98
C GLY A 17 -50.73 -13.83 3.80
N GLY A 18 -51.20 -13.72 5.04
CA GLY A 18 -50.75 -12.71 6.00
C GLY A 18 -49.28 -12.90 6.39
N VAL A 19 -48.85 -14.14 6.65
CA VAL A 19 -47.44 -14.45 6.97
C VAL A 19 -46.54 -14.21 5.75
N LEU A 20 -46.95 -14.63 4.56
CA LEU A 20 -46.20 -14.40 3.33
C LEU A 20 -46.09 -12.91 2.97
N SER A 21 -47.14 -12.11 3.20
CA SER A 21 -47.08 -10.66 2.97
C SER A 21 -46.15 -9.95 3.95
N ILE A 22 -46.12 -10.37 5.23
CA ILE A 22 -45.15 -9.88 6.22
C ILE A 22 -43.71 -10.28 5.83
N MET A 23 -43.51 -11.50 5.34
CA MET A 23 -42.18 -11.94 4.85
C MET A 23 -41.75 -11.17 3.59
N ALA A 24 -42.67 -10.90 2.66
CA ALA A 24 -42.39 -10.13 1.46
C ALA A 24 -42.09 -8.65 1.78
N GLN A 25 -42.81 -8.05 2.74
CA GLN A 25 -42.52 -6.70 3.23
C GLN A 25 -41.14 -6.66 3.92
N LYS A 26 -40.83 -7.61 4.81
CA LYS A 26 -39.50 -7.70 5.44
C LYS A 26 -38.35 -7.88 4.44
N ALA A 27 -38.57 -8.63 3.36
CA ALA A 27 -37.58 -8.79 2.29
C ALA A 27 -37.37 -7.48 1.52
N LYS A 28 -38.45 -6.73 1.27
CA LYS A 28 -38.41 -5.42 0.62
C LYS A 28 -37.74 -4.36 1.49
N ASP A 29 -38.06 -4.32 2.79
CA ASP A 29 -37.47 -3.40 3.75
C ASP A 29 -35.96 -3.63 3.90
N LYS A 30 -35.51 -4.89 3.93
CA LYS A 30 -34.08 -5.24 3.90
C LYS A 30 -33.40 -4.79 2.62
N ALA A 31 -34.07 -4.91 1.47
CA ALA A 31 -33.51 -4.46 0.19
C ALA A 31 -33.39 -2.93 0.15
N ASP A 32 -34.36 -2.20 0.70
CA ASP A 32 -34.33 -0.75 0.77
C ASP A 32 -33.32 -0.23 1.82
N GLU A 33 -33.14 -0.95 2.94
CA GLU A 33 -32.06 -0.71 3.90
C GLU A 33 -30.68 -0.91 3.25
N GLN A 34 -30.49 -1.98 2.48
CA GLN A 34 -29.24 -2.21 1.75
C GLN A 34 -28.96 -1.12 0.71
N LYS A 35 -29.99 -0.66 -0.02
CA LYS A 35 -29.83 0.48 -0.95
C LYS A 35 -29.44 1.76 -0.20
N ALA A 36 -30.06 2.04 0.95
CA ALA A 36 -29.72 3.19 1.77
C ALA A 36 -28.27 3.10 2.31
N LEU A 37 -27.83 1.91 2.71
CA LEU A 37 -26.44 1.64 3.10
C LEU A 37 -25.46 1.84 1.93
N MET A 38 -25.80 1.37 0.74
CA MET A 38 -24.99 1.61 -0.47
C MET A 38 -24.93 3.10 -0.85
N GLN A 39 -26.03 3.84 -0.72
CA GLN A 39 -26.05 5.29 -0.94
C GLN A 39 -25.16 6.03 0.06
N ARG A 40 -25.18 5.63 1.34
CA ARG A 40 -24.27 6.18 2.36
C ARG A 40 -22.82 5.85 2.09
N ALA A 41 -22.51 4.64 1.61
CA ALA A 41 -21.17 4.26 1.21
C ALA A 41 -20.69 5.07 -0.01
N GLY A 42 -21.55 5.24 -1.01
CA GLY A 42 -21.29 6.06 -2.20
C GLY A 42 -21.04 7.52 -1.86
N PHE A 43 -21.84 8.09 -0.95
CA PHE A 43 -21.62 9.46 -0.47
C PHE A 43 -20.28 9.58 0.26
N GLN A 44 -19.94 8.63 1.15
CA GLN A 44 -18.65 8.64 1.84
C GLN A 44 -17.47 8.55 0.86
N SER A 45 -17.51 7.64 -0.13
CA SER A 45 -16.44 7.56 -1.14
C SER A 45 -16.31 8.85 -1.93
N GLU A 46 -17.42 9.48 -2.31
CA GLU A 46 -17.41 10.76 -3.04
C GLU A 46 -16.83 11.89 -2.19
N GLN A 47 -17.09 11.91 -0.87
CA GLN A 47 -16.47 12.87 0.05
C GLN A 47 -14.96 12.64 0.21
N PHE A 48 -14.52 11.38 0.33
CA PHE A 48 -13.09 11.04 0.36
C PHE A 48 -12.39 11.42 -0.95
N ASP A 49 -13.03 11.18 -2.10
CA ASP A 49 -12.51 11.57 -3.40
C ASP A 49 -12.47 13.08 -3.57
N LYS A 50 -13.47 13.83 -3.09
CA LYS A 50 -13.46 15.31 -3.07
C LYS A 50 -12.34 15.85 -2.17
N ALA A 51 -12.15 15.28 -0.98
CA ALA A 51 -11.08 15.66 -0.06
C ALA A 51 -9.69 15.31 -0.63
N ARG A 52 -9.58 14.23 -1.42
CA ARG A 52 -8.33 13.87 -2.12
C ARG A 52 -8.09 14.74 -3.35
N ASN A 53 -9.15 15.24 -3.97
CA ASN A 53 -9.14 16.16 -5.10
C ASN A 53 -9.30 17.63 -4.68
N VAL A 54 -8.72 18.05 -3.55
CA VAL A 54 -8.54 19.47 -3.28
C VAL A 54 -7.62 20.03 -4.37
N GLN A 55 -8.20 20.81 -5.28
CA GLN A 55 -7.56 21.29 -6.51
C GLN A 55 -6.71 22.54 -6.30
N ASP A 56 -6.26 22.82 -5.07
CA ASP A 56 -5.32 23.93 -4.86
C ASP A 56 -4.01 23.61 -5.60
N PRO A 57 -3.66 24.38 -6.65
CA PRO A 57 -2.47 24.11 -7.45
C PRO A 57 -1.20 24.14 -6.60
N PHE A 58 -1.20 25.00 -5.58
CA PHE A 58 -0.12 25.13 -4.61
C PHE A 58 -0.01 23.89 -3.72
N THR A 59 -1.09 23.42 -3.11
CA THR A 59 -1.08 22.28 -2.17
C THR A 59 -0.66 20.96 -2.84
N LYS A 60 -1.12 20.72 -4.08
CA LYS A 60 -0.74 19.51 -4.84
C LYS A 60 0.73 19.49 -5.25
N ASN A 61 1.28 20.66 -5.58
CA ASN A 61 2.68 20.77 -6.01
C ASN A 61 3.63 20.77 -4.80
N THR A 62 3.24 21.32 -3.65
CA THR A 62 4.06 21.31 -2.43
C THR A 62 4.50 19.90 -2.02
N ARG A 63 3.60 18.91 -2.06
CA ARG A 63 3.96 17.51 -1.74
C ARG A 63 5.01 16.92 -2.71
N ARG A 64 4.95 17.28 -3.99
CA ARG A 64 5.93 16.83 -5.00
C ARG A 64 7.28 17.51 -4.82
N TRP A 65 7.28 18.80 -4.51
CA TRP A 65 8.49 19.56 -4.21
C TRP A 65 9.20 19.07 -2.96
N ILE A 66 8.47 18.77 -1.88
CA ILE A 66 9.07 18.18 -0.67
C ILE A 66 9.72 16.84 -1.00
N ALA A 67 9.02 15.97 -1.72
CA ALA A 67 9.57 14.68 -2.12
C ALA A 67 10.82 14.83 -3.00
N LEU A 68 10.80 15.75 -3.98
CA LEU A 68 11.96 16.03 -4.84
C LEU A 68 13.15 16.59 -4.05
N MET A 69 12.91 17.53 -3.14
CA MET A 69 13.96 18.08 -2.29
C MET A 69 14.56 17.04 -1.34
N CYS A 70 13.74 16.15 -0.76
CA CYS A 70 14.23 15.05 0.07
C CYS A 70 15.07 14.05 -0.72
N VAL A 71 14.60 13.63 -1.91
CA VAL A 71 15.36 12.70 -2.76
C VAL A 71 16.67 13.34 -3.23
N MET A 72 16.64 14.61 -3.62
CA MET A 72 17.83 15.37 -3.98
C MET A 72 18.82 15.43 -2.81
N ALA A 73 18.36 15.74 -1.59
CA ALA A 73 19.22 15.81 -0.42
C ALA A 73 19.83 14.46 -0.03
N ILE A 74 19.06 13.36 -0.12
CA ILE A 74 19.52 12.03 0.31
C ILE A 74 20.49 11.41 -0.70
N ILE A 75 20.26 11.60 -2.01
CA ILE A 75 21.07 10.95 -3.06
C ILE A 75 22.19 11.87 -3.54
N VAL A 76 21.90 13.14 -3.82
CA VAL A 76 22.84 14.05 -4.49
C VAL A 76 23.87 14.60 -3.49
N LEU A 77 23.46 14.91 -2.26
CA LEU A 77 24.34 15.55 -1.28
C LEU A 77 25.52 14.64 -0.86
N PRO A 78 25.33 13.34 -0.54
CA PRO A 78 26.45 12.44 -0.24
C PRO A 78 27.38 12.20 -1.45
N LYS A 79 26.85 12.33 -2.67
CA LYS A 79 27.63 12.20 -3.90
C LYS A 79 28.43 13.46 -4.23
N LEU A 80 27.93 14.63 -3.86
CA LEU A 80 28.63 15.91 -4.03
C LEU A 80 29.64 16.18 -2.90
N ALA A 81 29.44 15.62 -1.70
CA ALA A 81 30.35 15.77 -0.57
C ALA A 81 31.85 15.52 -0.91
N PRO A 82 32.24 14.41 -1.57
CA PRO A 82 33.64 14.17 -1.93
C PRO A 82 34.20 15.11 -3.02
N PHE A 83 33.34 15.87 -3.72
CA PHE A 83 33.80 16.90 -4.66
C PHE A 83 34.13 18.24 -3.98
N ILE A 84 33.50 18.52 -2.83
CA ILE A 84 33.72 19.76 -2.07
C ILE A 84 34.96 19.63 -1.19
N ASP A 85 35.16 18.46 -0.60
CA ASP A 85 36.35 18.15 0.19
C ASP A 85 36.85 16.73 -0.15
N PRO A 86 37.95 16.62 -0.93
CA PRO A 86 38.54 15.34 -1.31
C PRO A 86 39.13 14.54 -0.15
N SER A 87 39.28 15.13 1.04
CA SER A 87 39.80 14.46 2.24
C SER A 87 38.72 13.78 3.09
N LEU A 88 37.45 13.87 2.68
CA LEU A 88 36.34 13.21 3.36
C LEU A 88 36.33 11.71 3.06
N ASN A 89 36.75 10.92 4.03
CA ASN A 89 36.74 9.46 3.95
C ASN A 89 35.31 8.94 4.12
N ILE A 90 34.80 8.22 3.12
CA ILE A 90 33.47 7.61 3.16
C ILE A 90 33.65 6.16 3.64
N PHE A 91 33.02 5.82 4.76
CA PHE A 91 33.08 4.48 5.32
C PHE A 91 32.01 3.59 4.69
N VAL A 92 32.44 2.50 4.04
CA VAL A 92 31.53 1.48 3.49
C VAL A 92 31.72 0.19 4.26
N GLY A 93 30.60 -0.38 4.72
CA GLY A 93 30.57 -1.68 5.37
C GLY A 93 30.52 -2.79 4.33
N TYR A 94 31.57 -3.60 4.26
CA TYR A 94 31.56 -4.86 3.52
C TYR A 94 31.44 -6.02 4.52
N THR A 95 30.56 -6.96 4.24
CA THR A 95 30.53 -8.25 4.94
C THR A 95 31.57 -9.15 4.28
N GLU A 96 32.71 -9.35 4.95
CA GLU A 96 33.69 -10.34 4.54
C GLU A 96 33.58 -11.55 5.48
N ALA A 97 33.49 -12.75 4.91
CA ALA A 97 33.56 -14.00 5.66
C ALA A 97 35.02 -14.19 6.10
N VAL A 98 35.34 -13.78 7.33
CA VAL A 98 36.68 -14.01 7.88
C VAL A 98 36.73 -15.46 8.33
N SER A 99 37.37 -16.29 7.52
CA SER A 99 37.67 -17.67 7.84
C SER A 99 38.76 -17.70 8.91
N SER A 100 38.38 -17.94 10.17
CA SER A 100 39.33 -18.09 11.27
C SER A 100 39.55 -19.57 11.55
N GLY A 101 40.66 -20.10 11.07
CA GLY A 101 41.15 -21.45 11.38
C GLY A 101 42.04 -22.03 10.28
N PHE A 102 42.52 -23.25 10.49
CA PHE A 102 43.46 -23.93 9.59
C PHE A 102 42.77 -25.03 8.77
N TRP A 103 42.82 -24.87 7.43
CA TRP A 103 42.48 -25.83 6.37
C TRP A 103 41.06 -26.45 6.38
N ILE A 104 40.64 -27.13 7.45
CA ILE A 104 39.34 -27.83 7.57
C ILE A 104 38.62 -27.46 8.89
N PHE A 105 39.31 -26.90 9.88
CA PHE A 105 38.71 -26.42 11.14
C PHE A 105 38.36 -24.93 11.10
N SER A 106 38.31 -24.32 9.93
CA SER A 106 38.03 -22.90 9.81
C SER A 106 36.55 -22.63 10.02
N SER A 107 36.22 -21.90 11.09
CA SER A 107 34.89 -21.34 11.27
C SER A 107 34.80 -20.05 10.46
N SER A 108 33.84 -19.99 9.55
CA SER A 108 33.52 -18.76 8.81
C SER A 108 32.54 -17.97 9.64
N THR A 109 32.97 -16.83 10.16
CA THR A 109 32.10 -15.87 10.85
C THR A 109 32.00 -14.63 9.99
N ASP A 110 30.78 -14.23 9.65
CA ASP A 110 30.54 -13.01 8.90
C ASP A 110 30.75 -11.81 9.82
N MET A 111 31.79 -11.01 9.54
CA MET A 111 32.06 -9.77 10.26
C MET A 111 31.90 -8.59 9.31
N THR A 112 31.26 -7.53 9.80
CA THR A 112 31.12 -6.27 9.07
C THR A 112 32.41 -5.45 9.24
N LEU A 113 33.20 -5.36 8.17
CA LEU A 113 34.41 -4.55 8.13
C LEU A 113 34.09 -3.19 7.51
N TRP A 114 34.44 -2.13 8.23
CA TRP A 114 34.35 -0.75 7.76
C TRP A 114 35.67 -0.36 7.13
N LYS A 115 35.72 -0.25 5.80
CA LYS A 115 36.91 0.23 5.08
C LYS A 115 36.68 1.68 4.67
N PRO A 116 37.59 2.62 5.02
CA PRO A 116 37.53 3.98 4.50
C PRO A 116 37.86 3.92 3.00
N LEU A 117 36.99 4.50 2.19
CA LEU A 117 37.22 4.68 0.76
C LEU A 117 37.36 6.17 0.48
N ASP A 118 38.41 6.51 -0.25
CA ASP A 118 38.75 7.89 -0.59
C ASP A 118 38.27 8.19 -2.03
N GLY A 119 37.64 9.35 -2.23
CA GLY A 119 37.15 9.81 -3.53
C GLY A 119 35.70 9.43 -3.85
N LEU A 120 35.38 9.27 -5.15
CA LEU A 120 34.01 9.00 -5.60
C LEU A 120 33.66 7.52 -5.41
N VAL A 121 33.02 7.21 -4.29
CA VAL A 121 32.61 5.85 -3.97
C VAL A 121 31.26 5.54 -4.61
N ILE A 122 31.25 4.60 -5.55
CA ILE A 122 30.03 3.95 -6.05
C ILE A 122 29.78 2.72 -5.18
N THR A 123 28.79 2.81 -4.30
CA THR A 123 28.45 1.71 -3.40
C THR A 123 27.55 0.69 -4.12
N PRO A 124 27.54 -0.59 -3.68
CA PRO A 124 26.56 -1.56 -4.17
C PRO A 124 25.12 -1.07 -4.01
N LEU A 125 24.85 -0.33 -2.93
CA LEU A 125 23.54 0.26 -2.65
C LEU A 125 23.10 1.23 -3.74
N ASP A 126 24.00 2.06 -4.27
CA ASP A 126 23.67 2.98 -5.37
C ASP A 126 23.21 2.22 -6.62
N THR A 127 23.91 1.14 -6.97
CA THR A 127 23.55 0.29 -8.11
C THR A 127 22.21 -0.41 -7.88
N HIS A 128 21.92 -0.89 -6.67
CA HIS A 128 20.63 -1.51 -6.32
C HIS A 128 19.47 -0.50 -6.34
N VAL A 129 19.70 0.73 -5.88
CA VAL A 129 18.69 1.80 -5.91
C VAL A 129 18.38 2.21 -7.35
N VAL A 130 19.41 2.42 -8.18
CA VAL A 130 19.25 2.78 -9.60
C VAL A 130 18.52 1.69 -10.36
N SER A 131 18.87 0.41 -10.18
CA SER A 131 18.17 -0.70 -10.83
C SER A 131 16.71 -0.82 -10.39
N SER A 132 16.42 -0.56 -9.12
CA SER A 132 15.05 -0.57 -8.57
C SER A 132 14.19 0.57 -9.13
N ILE A 133 14.74 1.78 -9.27
CA ILE A 133 14.03 2.93 -9.86
C ILE A 133 13.74 2.67 -11.34
N ILE A 134 14.73 2.19 -12.09
CA ILE A 134 14.58 1.80 -13.49
C ILE A 134 13.51 0.72 -13.62
N GLY A 135 13.58 -0.34 -12.81
CA GLY A 135 12.60 -1.41 -12.79
C GLY A 135 11.17 -0.94 -12.45
N LEU A 136 11.02 -0.03 -11.49
CA LEU A 136 9.72 0.55 -11.13
C LEU A 136 9.16 1.44 -12.25
N TYR A 137 9.99 2.26 -12.90
CA TYR A 137 9.55 3.15 -13.98
C TYR A 137 9.12 2.35 -15.22
N PHE A 138 9.93 1.38 -15.65
CA PHE A 138 9.59 0.53 -16.79
C PHE A 138 8.48 -0.47 -16.44
N GLY A 139 8.47 -1.05 -15.25
CA GLY A 139 7.42 -1.97 -14.78
C GLY A 139 6.06 -1.31 -14.57
N GLY A 140 6.02 -0.09 -14.01
CA GLY A 140 4.78 0.68 -13.87
C GLY A 140 4.21 1.17 -15.19
N SER A 141 5.07 1.43 -16.19
CA SER A 141 4.63 1.79 -17.54
C SER A 141 3.98 0.63 -18.30
N LEU A 142 4.33 -0.62 -17.97
CA LEU A 142 3.77 -1.84 -18.56
C LEU A 142 2.37 -2.20 -18.00
N VAL A 143 2.09 -1.81 -16.75
CA VAL A 143 0.82 -2.11 -16.05
C VAL A 143 -0.31 -1.14 -16.44
N ARG A 144 0.00 -0.06 -17.16
CA ARG A 144 -1.02 0.85 -17.68
C ARG A 144 -1.72 0.25 -18.90
N ARG A 145 -2.62 -0.71 -18.66
CA ARG A 145 -3.70 -1.14 -19.54
C ARG A 145 -5.02 -1.05 -18.78
#